data_AF-A0A077PZ47-F1
#
_entry.id   AF-A0A077PZ47-F1
#
_cell.length_a   1.000
_cell.length_b   1.000
_cell.length_c   1.000
_cell.angle_alpha   90.00
_cell.angle_beta   90.00
_cell.angle_gamma   90.00
#
_symmetry.space_group_name_H-M   'P 1'
#
loop_
_entity.id
_entity.type
_entity.pdbx_description
1 polymer ?
#
loop_
_entity_poly.entity_id
_entity_poly.type
_entity_poly.pdbx_seq_one_letter_code
_entity_poly.pdbx_strand_id
1 'polypeptide(L)' 'MNILRHSRKVTFTWLNTDNYQLTDFDKDTEGEMIYIAVENDKVLGFISVWAQNHFIHHLYVAT' A
#
# COMPACT_ATOMS: atom_id res chain seq x y z
N MET A 1 -3.72 -6.53 -4.98
CA MET A 1 -2.58 -5.62 -4.71
C MET A 1 -2.08 -4.86 -5.95
N ASN A 2 -2.89 -4.59 -6.98
CA ASN A 2 -2.46 -3.76 -8.14
C ASN A 2 -2.46 -2.25 -7.87
N ILE A 3 -3.12 -1.86 -6.77
CA ILE A 3 -3.48 -0.48 -6.45
C ILE A 3 -2.29 0.33 -5.91
N LEU A 4 -1.42 -0.31 -5.11
CA LEU A 4 -0.18 0.25 -4.60
C LEU A 4 0.76 0.69 -5.74
N ARG A 5 0.88 -0.16 -6.77
CA ARG A 5 1.78 0.08 -7.90
C ARG A 5 1.32 1.25 -8.75
N HIS A 6 0.00 1.36 -9.00
CA HIS A 6 -0.54 2.46 -9.80
C HIS A 6 -0.27 3.79 -9.10
N SER A 7 -0.59 3.91 -7.82
CA SER A 7 -0.43 5.19 -7.14
C SER A 7 0.96 5.58 -6.74
N ARG A 8 1.86 4.63 -6.42
CA ARG A 8 3.28 4.97 -6.28
C ARG A 8 3.83 5.58 -7.58
N LYS A 9 3.42 5.09 -8.76
CA LYS A 9 3.84 5.64 -10.06
C LYS A 9 3.33 7.06 -10.33
N VAL A 10 2.11 7.40 -9.93
CA VAL A 10 1.55 8.74 -10.18
C VAL A 10 1.93 9.78 -9.12
N THR A 11 2.19 9.36 -7.88
CA THR A 11 2.50 10.28 -6.76
C THR A 11 4.00 10.57 -6.60
N PHE A 12 4.86 9.58 -6.85
CA PHE A 12 6.32 9.73 -6.68
C PHE A 12 7.02 9.80 -8.04
N THR A 13 6.74 10.83 -8.83
CA THR A 13 7.34 11.04 -10.17
C THR A 13 8.85 11.29 -10.13
N TRP A 14 9.41 11.62 -8.96
CA TRP A 14 10.83 11.80 -8.71
C TRP A 14 11.58 10.52 -8.33
N LEU A 15 10.86 9.42 -8.10
CA LEU A 15 11.43 8.14 -7.69
C LEU A 15 11.23 7.12 -8.83
N ASN A 16 12.31 6.51 -9.29
CA ASN A 16 12.21 5.49 -10.33
C ASN A 16 11.45 4.28 -9.79
N THR A 17 10.19 4.14 -10.23
CA THR A 17 9.22 3.15 -9.76
C THR A 17 9.15 1.92 -10.68
N ASP A 18 10.01 1.83 -11.70
CA ASP A 18 9.99 0.73 -12.67
C ASP A 18 10.47 -0.61 -12.07
N ASN A 19 11.20 -0.56 -10.96
CA ASN A 19 11.68 -1.76 -10.25
C ASN A 19 10.85 -2.14 -9.02
N TYR A 20 9.77 -1.42 -8.70
CA TYR A 20 8.93 -1.77 -7.55
C TYR A 20 8.23 -3.10 -7.80
N GLN A 21 8.68 -4.13 -7.11
CA GLN A 21 8.05 -5.44 -7.13
C GLN A 21 7.00 -5.50 -6.02
N LEU A 22 5.94 -6.28 -6.23
CA LEU A 22 4.94 -6.56 -5.19
C LEU A 22 5.56 -7.11 -3.91
N THR A 23 6.66 -7.85 -4.05
CA THR A 23 7.45 -8.41 -2.95
C THR A 23 8.14 -7.36 -2.08
N ASP A 24 8.33 -6.13 -2.57
CA ASP A 24 8.91 -5.05 -1.76
C ASP A 24 7.90 -4.56 -0.72
N PHE A 25 6.60 -4.59 -1.05
CA PHE A 25 5.56 -4.29 -0.08
C PHE A 25 5.47 -5.32 1.03
N ASP A 26 5.60 -6.61 0.69
CA ASP A 26 5.57 -7.69 1.68
C ASP A 26 6.73 -7.56 2.68
N LYS A 27 7.89 -7.07 2.23
CA LYS A 27 9.03 -6.75 3.11
C LYS A 27 8.80 -5.49 3.93
N ASP A 28 8.30 -4.42 3.30
CA ASP A 28 8.05 -3.13 3.95
C ASP A 28 6.97 -3.22 5.04
N THR A 29 6.05 -4.18 4.92
CA THR A 29 4.92 -4.39 5.84
C THR A 29 5.06 -5.65 6.70
N GLU A 30 6.25 -6.25 6.75
CA GLU A 30 6.51 -7.42 7.57
C GLU A 30 6.23 -7.12 9.06
N GLY A 31 5.33 -7.89 9.67
CA GLY A 31 4.91 -7.69 11.06
C GLY A 31 3.81 -6.62 11.24
N GLU A 32 3.31 -6.02 10.16
CA GLU A 32 2.21 -5.06 10.19
C GLU A 32 0.84 -5.71 9.99
N MET A 33 -0.19 -5.07 10.52
CA MET A 33 -1.56 -5.40 10.23
C MET A 33 -2.02 -4.65 8.98
N ILE A 34 -2.36 -5.40 7.94
CA ILE A 34 -2.90 -4.84 6.69
C ILE A 34 -4.43 -4.98 6.72
N TYR A 35 -5.13 -3.86 6.54
CA TYR A 35 -6.58 -3.83 6.33
C TYR A 35 -6.89 -3.34 4.92
N ILE A 36 -7.83 -4.01 4.26
CA ILE A 36 -8.23 -3.71 2.88
C ILE A 36 -9.67 -3.21 2.88
N ALA A 37 -9.91 -2.07 2.24
CA ALA A 37 -11.27 -1.57 2.01
C ALA A 37 -11.81 -2.19 0.72
N VAL A 38 -12.97 -2.85 0.80
CA VAL A 38 -13.65 -3.48 -0.34
C VAL A 38 -15.11 -3.05 -0.37
N GLU A 39 -15.59 -2.64 -1.53
CA GLU A 39 -17.00 -2.33 -1.80
C GLU A 39 -17.39 -2.91 -3.16
N ASN A 40 -18.52 -3.63 -3.24
CA ASN A 40 -18.99 -4.25 -4.49
C ASN A 40 -17.89 -5.08 -5.20
N ASP A 41 -17.15 -5.89 -4.43
CA ASP A 41 -16.00 -6.69 -4.89
C ASP A 41 -14.82 -5.88 -5.48
N LYS A 42 -14.86 -4.55 -5.39
CA LYS A 42 -13.77 -3.65 -5.80
C LYS A 42 -12.95 -3.23 -4.59
N VAL A 43 -11.63 -3.39 -4.70
CA VAL A 43 -10.69 -2.83 -3.72
C VAL A 43 -10.67 -1.32 -3.84
N LEU A 44 -11.02 -0.62 -2.76
CA LEU A 44 -11.04 0.84 -2.65
C LEU A 44 -9.76 1.42 -2.04
N GLY A 45 -8.94 0.59 -1.40
CA GLY A 45 -7.72 1.05 -0.74
C GLY A 45 -7.22 0.05 0.29
N PHE A 46 -6.12 0.41 0.96
CA PHE A 46 -5.62 -0.35 2.10
C PHE A 46 -4.90 0.55 3.10
N ILE A 47 -4.75 0.05 4.32
CA ILE A 47 -3.96 0.65 5.39
C ILE A 47 -3.05 -0.42 6.00
N SER A 48 -1.81 -0.06 6.28
CA SER A 48 -0.84 -0.89 7.00
C SER A 48 -0.50 -0.23 8.34
N VAL A 49 -0.70 -0.96 9.42
CA VAL A 49 -0.59 -0.46 10.80
C VAL A 49 0.45 -1.26 11.57
N TRP A 50 1.43 -0.55 12.13
CA TRP A 50 2.34 -1.11 13.12
C TRP A 50 1.66 -1.14 14.50
N ALA A 51 1.31 -2.34 14.96
CA ALA A 51 0.47 -2.53 16.14
C ALA A 51 1.10 -1.99 17.44
N GLN A 52 2.44 -2.02 17.55
CA GLN A 52 3.12 -1.77 18.82
C GLN A 52 3.02 -0.31 19.29
N ASN A 53 2.87 0.63 18.36
CA ASN A 53 2.80 2.07 18.65
C ASN A 53 1.60 2.75 17.96
N HIS A 54 0.66 1.96 17.42
CA HIS A 54 -0.53 2.43 16.71
C HIS A 54 -0.20 3.40 15.56
N PHE A 55 0.87 3.10 14.82
CA PHE A 55 1.35 3.95 13.74
C PHE A 55 0.85 3.46 12.39
N ILE A 56 0.44 4.39 11.52
CA ILE A 56 0.05 4.09 10.15
C ILE A 56 1.27 4.29 9.25
N HIS A 57 1.86 3.20 8.77
CA HIS A 57 3.02 3.27 7.88
C HIS A 57 2.62 3.53 6.43
N HIS A 58 1.53 2.90 5.99
CA HIS A 58 1.03 3.03 4.63
C HIS A 58 -0.47 3.27 4.65
N LEU A 59 -0.91 4.35 4.01
CA LEU A 59 -2.31 4.60 3.71
C LEU A 59 -2.46 4.83 2.22
N TYR A 60 -3.39 4.10 1.61
CA TYR A 60 -3.64 4.20 0.21
C TYR A 60 -5.14 4.18 -0.10
N VAL A 61 -5.59 5.15 -0.90
CA VAL A 61 -6.98 5.30 -1.35
C VAL A 61 -7.01 5.34 -2.87
N ALA A 62 -7.82 4.48 -3.47
CA ALA A 62 -8.05 4.46 -4.90
C ALA A 62 -9.06 5.53 -5.29
N THR A 63 -8.68 6.37 -6.27
CA THR A 63 -9.57 7.32 -6.95
C THR A 63 -10.31 6.65 -8.09
#